data_AF-A0A661N9S3-F1
#
_entry.id   AF-A0A661N9S3-F1
#
_cell.length_a   1.000
_cell.length_b   1.000
_cell.length_c   1.000
_cell.angle_alpha   90.00
_cell.angle_beta   90.00
_cell.angle_gamma   90.00
#
_symmetry.space_group_name_H-M   'P 1'
#
loop_
_entity.id
_entity.type
_entity.pdbx_description
1 polymer ?
#
loop_
_entity_poly.entity_id
_entity_poly.type
_entity_poly.pdbx_seq_one_letter_code
_entity_poly.pdbx_strand_id
1 'polypeptide(L)'
;LTFKENVPDLRNSRVPDVIQELREYGIDPIIHDPMASSEEALREYGIELRPFDALTDLAGVIFAVPHQQSLDQLDRVVAGVRKGGLFIDVKSVINPADLRSDLRYWSL
;
A
#
# COMPACT_ATOMS: atom_id res chain seq x y z
N LEU A 1 -6.16 -1.65 1.19
CA LEU A 1 -7.13 -2.73 0.89
C LEU A 1 -8.56 -2.23 0.89
N THR A 2 -8.98 -1.40 1.85
CA THR A 2 -10.31 -0.77 1.90
C THR A 2 -10.66 -0.02 0.60
N PHE A 3 -11.95 0.25 0.40
CA PHE A 3 -12.44 0.97 -0.77
C PHE A 3 -12.10 2.48 -0.72
N LYS A 4 -12.09 3.07 0.49
CA LYS A 4 -11.92 4.51 0.69
C LYS A 4 -11.10 4.81 1.94
N GLU A 5 -10.36 5.91 1.87
CA GLU A 5 -9.61 6.46 3.00
C GLU A 5 -10.48 6.63 4.24
N ASN A 6 -9.90 6.26 5.39
CA ASN A 6 -10.45 6.39 6.74
C ASN A 6 -11.81 5.70 6.98
N VAL A 7 -12.16 4.71 6.15
CA VAL A 7 -13.37 3.89 6.32
C VAL A 7 -12.98 2.41 6.26
N PRO A 8 -13.35 1.58 7.25
CA PRO A 8 -13.00 0.16 7.30
C PRO A 8 -13.93 -0.69 6.41
N ASP A 9 -14.26 -0.22 5.21
CA ASP A 9 -15.17 -0.91 4.29
C ASP A 9 -14.36 -1.52 3.13
N LEU A 10 -14.45 -2.84 2.97
CA LEU A 10 -13.80 -3.57 1.89
C LEU A 10 -14.70 -3.70 0.65
N ARG A 11 -16.01 -3.45 0.77
CA ARG A 11 -16.96 -3.67 -0.32
C ARG A 11 -16.68 -2.73 -1.48
N ASN A 12 -16.64 -3.29 -2.70
CA ASN A 12 -16.30 -2.58 -3.94
C ASN A 12 -14.87 -2.04 -4.01
N SER A 13 -13.97 -2.49 -3.12
CA SER A 13 -12.55 -2.15 -3.27
C SER A 13 -12.01 -2.70 -4.58
N ARG A 14 -11.24 -1.87 -5.28
CA ARG A 14 -10.48 -2.24 -6.49
C ARG A 14 -9.05 -2.65 -6.17
N VAL A 15 -8.62 -2.53 -4.91
CA VAL A 15 -7.29 -2.95 -4.47
C VAL A 15 -7.05 -4.46 -4.67
N PRO A 16 -8.03 -5.36 -4.42
CA PRO A 16 -7.88 -6.78 -4.74
C PRO A 16 -7.53 -7.05 -6.21
N ASP A 17 -8.08 -6.27 -7.15
CA ASP A 17 -7.79 -6.41 -8.57
C ASP A 17 -6.31 -6.10 -8.86
N VAL A 18 -5.77 -5.02 -8.27
CA VAL A 18 -4.34 -4.68 -8.37
C VAL A 18 -3.45 -5.79 -7.80
N ILE A 19 -3.85 -6.38 -6.66
CA ILE A 19 -3.11 -7.48 -6.03
C ILE A 19 -3.10 -8.71 -6.95
N GLN A 20 -4.23 -9.02 -7.57
CA GLN A 20 -4.35 -10.13 -8.50
C GLN A 20 -3.50 -9.92 -9.75
N GLU A 21 -3.52 -8.72 -10.34
CA GLU A 21 -2.67 -8.36 -11.49
C GLU A 21 -1.18 -8.51 -11.14
N LEU A 22 -0.73 -8.02 -9.99
CA LEU A 22 0.66 -8.20 -9.54
C LEU A 22 1.05 -9.68 -9.46
N ARG A 23 0.16 -10.52 -8.92
CA ARG A 23 0.38 -11.98 -8.82
C ARG A 23 0.46 -12.64 -10.19
N GLU A 24 -0.31 -12.18 -11.17
CA GLU A 24 -0.22 -12.66 -12.56
C GLU A 24 1.13 -12.34 -13.21
N TYR A 25 1.77 -11.24 -12.82
CA TYR A 25 3.16 -10.93 -13.19
C TYR A 25 4.22 -11.62 -12.31
N GLY A 26 3.82 -12.54 -11.43
CA GLY A 26 4.72 -13.29 -10.54
C GLY A 26 5.24 -12.48 -9.34
N ILE A 27 4.60 -11.36 -9.01
CA ILE A 27 4.91 -10.54 -7.85
C ILE A 27 3.97 -10.94 -6.71
N ASP A 28 4.52 -11.33 -5.56
CA ASP A 28 3.74 -11.57 -4.35
C ASP A 28 3.84 -10.36 -3.39
N PRO A 29 2.84 -9.46 -3.38
CA PRO A 29 2.91 -8.24 -2.60
C PRO A 29 2.60 -8.47 -1.12
N ILE A 30 3.34 -7.76 -0.25
CA ILE A 30 3.00 -7.62 1.18
C ILE A 30 1.85 -6.62 1.29
N ILE A 31 0.72 -7.04 1.87
CA ILE A 31 -0.47 -6.20 1.99
C ILE A 31 -0.61 -5.68 3.41
N HIS A 32 -0.72 -4.36 3.55
CA HIS A 32 -1.03 -3.69 4.79
C HIS A 32 -2.15 -2.69 4.57
N ASP A 33 -3.12 -2.65 5.49
CA ASP A 33 -4.14 -1.62 5.58
C ASP A 33 -4.52 -1.45 7.06
N PRO A 34 -4.38 -0.26 7.64
CA PRO A 34 -4.63 -0.06 9.07
C PRO A 34 -6.11 -0.06 9.45
N MET A 35 -7.02 0.13 8.48
CA MET A 35 -8.47 0.19 8.71
C MET A 35 -9.17 -1.13 8.37
N ALA A 36 -8.57 -1.98 7.54
CA ALA A 36 -9.16 -3.26 7.16
C ALA A 36 -9.12 -4.29 8.30
N SER A 37 -10.22 -5.05 8.46
CA SER A 37 -10.22 -6.23 9.32
C SER A 37 -9.47 -7.39 8.65
N SER A 38 -8.48 -7.97 9.34
CA SER A 38 -7.74 -9.13 8.83
C SER A 38 -8.62 -10.35 8.61
N GLU A 39 -9.64 -10.56 9.45
CA GLU A 39 -10.58 -11.68 9.29
C GLU A 39 -11.43 -11.51 8.04
N GLU A 40 -11.95 -10.30 7.80
CA GLU A 40 -12.77 -10.01 6.63
C GLU A 40 -11.94 -10.06 5.35
N ALA A 41 -10.73 -9.49 5.35
CA ALA A 41 -9.81 -9.54 4.22
C ALA A 41 -9.48 -10.98 3.79
N LEU A 42 -9.23 -11.87 4.76
CA LEU A 42 -8.94 -13.27 4.51
C LEU A 42 -10.20 -14.00 4.00
N ARG A 43 -11.35 -13.79 4.64
CA ARG A 43 -12.61 -14.47 4.30
C ARG A 43 -13.16 -14.05 2.94
N GLU A 44 -13.08 -12.77 2.59
CA GLU A 44 -13.68 -12.23 1.36
C GLU A 44 -12.73 -12.32 0.15
N TYR A 45 -11.42 -12.13 0.36
CA TYR A 45 -10.47 -12.02 -0.74
C TYR A 45 -9.30 -13.01 -0.66
N GLY A 46 -9.20 -13.83 0.39
CA GLY A 46 -8.03 -14.68 0.61
C GLY A 46 -6.74 -13.89 0.83
N ILE A 47 -6.84 -12.64 1.29
CA ILE A 47 -5.71 -11.74 1.48
C ILE A 47 -5.32 -11.74 2.96
N GLU A 48 -4.08 -12.15 3.23
CA GLU A 48 -3.48 -11.99 4.55
C GLU A 48 -2.95 -10.56 4.71
N LEU A 49 -3.47 -9.83 5.71
CA LEU A 49 -2.93 -8.53 6.09
C LEU A 49 -1.72 -8.70 7.01
N ARG A 50 -0.64 -8.01 6.68
CA ARG A 50 0.60 -8.00 7.44
C ARG A 50 0.67 -6.76 8.32
N PRO A 51 1.32 -6.84 9.49
CA PRO A 51 1.50 -5.69 10.36
C PRO A 51 2.36 -4.63 9.66
N PHE A 52 2.23 -3.37 10.09
CA PHE A 52 2.99 -2.26 9.52
C PHE A 52 4.51 -2.52 9.55
N ASP A 53 5.00 -3.15 10.63
CA ASP A 53 6.42 -3.45 10.79
C ASP A 53 6.95 -4.53 9.83
N ALA A 54 6.08 -5.21 9.08
CA ALA A 54 6.48 -6.10 8.01
C ALA A 54 6.89 -5.34 6.72
N LEU A 55 6.59 -4.05 6.62
CA LEU A 55 6.90 -3.20 5.46
C LEU A 55 8.38 -2.80 5.44
N THR A 56 9.26 -3.78 5.21
CA THR A 56 10.71 -3.59 5.19
C THR A 56 11.32 -4.21 3.95
N ASP A 57 12.47 -3.69 3.53
CA ASP A 57 13.25 -4.19 2.39
C ASP A 57 12.44 -4.33 1.07
N LEU A 58 11.56 -3.36 0.81
CA LEU A 58 10.64 -3.38 -0.34
C LEU A 58 11.32 -2.87 -1.61
N ALA A 59 11.11 -3.56 -2.73
CA ALA A 59 11.54 -3.07 -4.05
C ALA A 59 10.73 -1.84 -4.51
N GLY A 60 9.50 -1.71 -4.01
CA GLY A 60 8.64 -0.56 -4.19
C GLY A 60 7.38 -0.67 -3.34
N VAL A 61 6.60 0.40 -3.32
CA VAL A 61 5.33 0.49 -2.60
C VAL A 61 4.26 1.05 -3.53
N ILE A 62 3.07 0.47 -3.45
CA ILE A 62 1.85 1.00 -4.06
C ILE A 62 0.98 1.57 -2.95
N PHE A 63 0.91 2.88 -2.88
CA PHE A 63 0.08 3.62 -1.96
C PHE A 63 -1.33 3.75 -2.53
N ALA A 64 -2.10 2.67 -2.38
CA ALA A 64 -3.41 2.54 -3.03
C ALA A 64 -4.53 3.34 -2.35
N VAL A 65 -4.50 3.44 -1.01
CA VAL A 65 -5.54 4.12 -0.23
C VAL A 65 -4.87 4.99 0.85
N PRO A 66 -5.02 6.32 0.79
CA PRO A 66 -4.29 7.23 1.66
C PRO A 66 -4.98 7.43 3.01
N HIS A 67 -4.94 6.42 3.88
CA HIS A 67 -5.41 6.55 5.26
C HIS A 67 -4.56 7.57 6.03
N GLN A 68 -5.18 8.33 6.93
CA GLN A 68 -4.46 9.30 7.76
C GLN A 68 -3.35 8.63 8.57
N GLN A 69 -3.63 7.45 9.15
CA GLN A 69 -2.63 6.68 9.89
C GLN A 69 -1.41 6.29 9.04
N SER A 70 -1.60 6.04 7.74
CA SER A 70 -0.50 5.74 6.83
C SER A 70 0.26 6.99 6.40
N LEU A 71 -0.43 8.12 6.23
CA LEU A 71 0.16 9.44 5.96
C LEU A 71 1.02 9.92 7.14
N ASP A 72 0.52 9.78 8.37
CA ASP A 72 1.25 10.09 9.60
C ASP A 72 2.52 9.25 9.78
N GLN A 73 2.61 8.12 9.07
CA GLN A 73 3.74 7.21 9.08
C GLN A 73 4.50 7.18 7.74
N LEU A 74 4.32 8.19 6.87
CA LEU A 74 4.91 8.23 5.53
C LEU A 74 6.44 8.03 5.56
N ASP A 75 7.14 8.68 6.49
CA ASP A 75 8.60 8.53 6.66
C ASP A 75 8.99 7.06 6.90
N ARG A 76 8.20 6.32 7.68
CA ARG A 76 8.45 4.91 7.98
C ARG A 76 8.16 4.02 6.76
N VAL A 77 7.09 4.32 6.00
CA VAL A 77 6.79 3.63 4.74
C VAL A 77 7.96 3.81 3.77
N VAL A 78 8.43 5.05 3.60
CA VAL A 78 9.58 5.40 2.76
C VAL A 78 10.86 4.73 3.22
N ALA A 79 11.11 4.66 4.53
CA ALA A 79 12.25 3.96 5.10
C ALA A 79 12.23 2.44 4.80
N GLY A 80 11.05 1.85 4.67
CA GLY A 80 10.86 0.44 4.28
C GLY A 80 11.23 0.13 2.83
N VAL A 81 11.33 1.15 1.96
CA VAL A 81 11.65 0.98 0.53
C VAL A 81 13.16 1.06 0.30
N ARG A 82 13.70 0.08 -0.43
CA ARG A 82 15.11 0.00 -0.83
C ARG A 82 15.56 1.24 -1.58
N LYS A 83 16.87 1.48 -1.60
CA LYS A 83 17.46 2.58 -2.37
C LYS A 83 17.13 2.43 -3.87
N GLY A 84 16.65 3.48 -4.52
CA GLY A 84 16.23 3.42 -5.93
C GLY A 84 14.88 2.71 -6.17
N GLY A 85 14.18 2.36 -5.09
CA GLY A 85 12.87 1.73 -5.15
C GLY A 85 11.80 2.65 -5.71
N LEU A 86 10.64 2.07 -6.01
CA LEU A 86 9.50 2.76 -6.63
C LEU A 86 8.45 3.13 -5.58
N PHE A 87 7.92 4.35 -5.62
CA PHE A 87 6.76 4.79 -4.85
C PHE A 87 5.64 5.17 -5.83
N ILE A 88 4.58 4.38 -5.87
CA ILE A 88 3.38 4.61 -6.68
C ILE A 88 2.32 5.22 -5.78
N ASP A 89 1.92 6.46 -6.04
CA ASP A 89 0.80 7.11 -5.38
C ASP A 89 -0.44 7.09 -6.28
N VAL A 90 -1.38 6.20 -5.98
CA VAL A 90 -2.56 5.98 -6.83
C VAL A 90 -3.55 7.14 -6.76
N LYS A 91 -3.59 7.89 -5.65
CA LYS A 91 -4.53 8.99 -5.45
C LYS A 91 -3.90 10.39 -5.56
N SER A 92 -2.61 10.46 -5.88
CA SER A 92 -1.88 11.70 -6.13
C SER A 92 -2.01 12.70 -4.96
N VAL A 93 -1.87 12.20 -3.74
CA VAL A 93 -1.97 12.96 -2.48
C VAL A 93 -0.61 13.30 -1.86
N ILE A 94 0.46 12.64 -2.29
CA ILE A 94 1.82 12.82 -1.76
C ILE A 94 2.51 13.95 -2.51
N ASN A 95 3.13 14.87 -1.78
CA ASN A 95 4.07 15.81 -2.35
C ASN A 95 5.43 15.09 -2.55
N PRO A 96 5.97 14.99 -3.78
CA PRO A 96 7.24 14.31 -4.02
C PRO A 96 8.43 14.90 -3.23
N ALA A 97 8.33 16.16 -2.81
CA ALA A 97 9.36 16.79 -1.97
C ALA A 97 9.43 16.19 -0.55
N ASP A 98 8.37 15.51 -0.10
CA ASP A 98 8.32 14.84 1.21
C ASP A 98 8.91 13.42 1.14
N LEU A 99 9.30 12.96 -0.05
CA LEU A 99 9.89 11.64 -0.26
C LEU A 99 11.42 11.68 -0.26
N ARG A 100 12.03 10.52 0.05
CA ARG A 100 13.48 10.33 -0.06
C ARG A 100 13.90 10.47 -1.53
N SER A 101 14.92 11.29 -1.79
CA SER A 101 15.29 11.75 -3.15
C SER A 101 15.78 10.66 -4.11
N ASP A 102 16.16 9.48 -3.62
CA ASP A 102 16.53 8.34 -4.46
C ASP A 102 15.33 7.51 -4.92
N LEU A 103 14.12 7.75 -4.39
CA LEU A 103 12.94 7.02 -4.83
C LEU A 103 12.51 7.47 -6.22
N ARG A 104 12.14 6.50 -7.04
CA ARG A 104 11.39 6.77 -8.26
C ARG A 104 9.94 6.98 -7.86
N TYR A 105 9.39 8.14 -8.20
CA TYR A 105 8.00 8.49 -7.89
C TYR A 105 7.14 8.41 -9.14
N TRP A 106 5.92 7.88 -9.00
CA TRP A 106 4.89 7.91 -10.03
C TRP A 106 3.53 8.13 -9.38
N SER A 107 2.65 8.88 -10.05
CA SER A 107 1.26 9.07 -9.64
C SER A 107 0.34 9.14 -10.85
N LEU A 108 -0.96 8.94 -10.62
CA LEU A 108 -2.02 9.11 -11.63
C LEU A 108 -2.30 10.59 -11.95
#